data_AF-A0A957IVN5-F1
#
_entry.id   AF-A0A957IVN5-F1
#
_cell.length_a   1.000
_cell.length_b   1.000
_cell.length_c   1.000
_cell.angle_alpha   90.00
_cell.angle_beta   90.00
_cell.angle_gamma   90.00
#
_symmetry.space_group_name_H-M   'P 1'
#
loop_
_entity.id
_entity.type
_entity.pdbx_description
1 polymer ?
#
loop_
_entity_poly.entity_id
_entity_poly.type
_entity_poly.pdbx_seq_one_letter_code
_entity_poly.pdbx_strand_id
1 'polypeptide(L)'
;MSISNPFFHRGAIRRATYFHGRSAEIDQILGLLRNGQSVSLIGPRRIGKSSLLIHLCRAEVRSRLNLEPPHTLFVLLDCQELGGSPPEEVYEALLTGLLDACEEAGLDVGEVDPDGNYRALDRILRAVHRQKVSIVVLLDEFELLAANEHLTPYFFARL
;
A
#
# COMPACT_ATOMS: atom_id res chain seq x y z
N MET A 1 21.96 -25.13 -25.99
CA MET A 1 21.09 -24.72 -24.85
C MET A 1 20.71 -23.27 -25.08
N SER A 2 19.43 -22.96 -25.28
CA SER A 2 18.99 -21.57 -25.39
C SER A 2 19.02 -20.95 -23.99
N ILE A 3 19.85 -19.91 -23.81
CA ILE A 3 19.79 -19.07 -22.62
C ILE A 3 18.46 -18.33 -22.69
N SER A 4 17.48 -18.77 -21.90
CA SER A 4 16.21 -18.07 -21.73
C SER A 4 16.49 -16.69 -21.17
N ASN A 5 15.95 -15.64 -21.82
CA ASN A 5 16.11 -14.28 -21.35
C ASN A 5 15.44 -14.13 -19.97
N PRO A 6 16.18 -13.84 -18.89
CA PRO A 6 15.59 -13.66 -17.57
C PRO A 6 14.72 -12.39 -17.48
N PHE A 7 14.85 -11.46 -18.42
CA PHE A 7 14.09 -10.21 -18.51
C PHE A 7 12.89 -10.32 -19.46
N PHE A 8 11.90 -11.13 -19.08
CA PHE A 8 10.68 -11.34 -19.87
C PHE A 8 9.44 -10.61 -19.32
N HIS A 9 9.53 -10.03 -18.12
CA HIS A 9 8.41 -9.31 -17.50
C HIS A 9 8.18 -7.97 -18.19
N ARG A 10 6.97 -7.76 -18.71
CA ARG A 10 6.53 -6.49 -19.30
C ARG A 10 5.83 -5.55 -18.31
N GLY A 11 5.50 -6.04 -17.11
CA GLY A 11 4.85 -5.30 -16.03
C GLY A 11 5.57 -5.48 -14.69
N ALA A 12 4.90 -5.10 -13.60
CA ALA A 12 5.48 -5.18 -12.26
C ALA A 12 5.86 -6.62 -11.85
N ILE A 13 6.93 -6.75 -11.08
CA ILE A 13 7.50 -8.05 -10.70
C ILE A 13 6.73 -8.61 -9.49
N ARG A 14 5.84 -9.57 -9.76
CA ARG A 14 5.00 -10.19 -8.72
C ARG A 14 5.70 -11.29 -7.92
N ARG A 15 6.71 -11.97 -8.49
CA ARG A 15 7.44 -13.06 -7.80
C ARG A 15 8.74 -12.55 -7.18
N ALA A 16 8.99 -12.89 -5.92
CA ALA A 16 10.16 -12.43 -5.17
C ALA A 16 11.49 -12.80 -5.82
N THR A 17 11.56 -14.00 -6.38
CA THR A 17 12.75 -14.57 -7.03
C THR A 17 13.23 -13.80 -8.25
N TYR A 18 12.39 -12.91 -8.82
CA TYR A 18 12.74 -12.09 -9.97
C TYR A 18 13.01 -10.63 -9.61
N PHE A 19 12.88 -10.24 -8.33
CA PHE A 19 13.20 -8.90 -7.87
C PHE A 19 14.63 -8.88 -7.33
N HIS A 20 15.50 -8.06 -7.93
CA HIS A 20 16.93 -8.00 -7.60
C HIS A 20 17.38 -6.57 -7.31
N GLY A 21 18.30 -6.41 -6.36
CA GLY A 21 18.85 -5.12 -5.96
C GLY A 21 17.94 -4.31 -5.05
N ARG A 22 18.14 -2.99 -5.00
CA ARG A 22 17.35 -2.01 -4.23
C ARG A 22 17.42 -2.12 -2.71
N SER A 23 18.39 -2.85 -2.15
CA SER A 23 18.48 -3.07 -0.70
C SER A 23 18.65 -1.77 0.08
N ALA A 24 19.45 -0.82 -0.42
CA ALA A 24 19.63 0.47 0.23
C ALA A 24 18.34 1.29 0.25
N GLU A 25 17.61 1.33 -0.87
CA GLU A 25 16.32 2.01 -0.96
C GLU A 25 15.28 1.36 -0.05
N ILE A 26 15.21 0.03 -0.02
CA ILE A 26 14.31 -0.72 0.86
C ILE A 26 14.60 -0.41 2.33
N ASP A 27 15.86 -0.52 2.75
CA ASP A 27 16.26 -0.27 4.14
C ASP A 27 15.96 1.19 4.54
N GLN A 28 16.17 2.15 3.63
CA GLN A 28 15.80 3.55 3.85
C GLN A 28 14.30 3.73 3.99
N ILE A 29 13.49 3.20 3.05
CA ILE A 29 12.03 3.33 3.06
C ILE A 29 11.46 2.73 4.34
N LEU A 30 11.82 1.49 4.67
CA LEU A 30 11.31 0.82 5.87
C LEU A 30 11.76 1.53 7.15
N GLY A 31 12.96 2.09 7.19
CA GLY A 31 13.44 2.91 8.30
C GLY A 31 12.58 4.16 8.52
N LEU A 32 12.18 4.85 7.45
CA LEU A 32 11.28 6.01 7.51
C LEU A 32 9.87 5.60 7.93
N LEU A 33 9.34 4.51 7.35
CA LEU A 33 8.00 3.99 7.66
C LEU A 33 7.88 3.56 9.13
N ARG A 34 8.91 2.91 9.68
CA ARG A 34 8.96 2.55 11.11
C ARG A 34 8.83 3.76 12.04
N ASN A 35 9.26 4.93 11.59
CA ASN A 35 9.16 6.18 12.34
C ASN A 35 7.87 6.96 12.02
N GLY A 36 6.92 6.36 11.29
CA GLY A 36 5.64 6.99 10.93
C GLY A 36 5.76 8.09 9.88
N GLN A 37 6.81 8.08 9.05
CA GLN A 37 7.02 9.10 8.03
C GLN A 37 6.45 8.66 6.66
N SER A 38 5.83 9.60 5.96
CA SER A 38 5.44 9.41 4.56
C SER A 38 6.66 9.50 3.63
N VAL A 39 6.70 8.64 2.61
CA VAL A 39 7.79 8.56 1.64
C VAL A 39 7.25 8.66 0.22
N SER A 40 7.80 9.56 -0.59
CA SER A 40 7.49 9.66 -2.01
C SER A 40 8.56 8.98 -2.85
N LEU A 41 8.15 8.02 -3.70
CA LEU A 41 9.05 7.32 -4.63
C LEU A 41 9.03 7.99 -6.00
N ILE A 42 10.03 8.81 -6.28
CA ILE A 42 10.13 9.56 -7.54
C ILE A 42 11.17 8.90 -8.45
N GLY A 43 10.80 8.71 -9.71
CA GLY A 43 11.72 8.19 -10.72
C GLY A 43 11.05 7.93 -12.06
N PRO A 44 11.85 7.75 -13.14
CA PRO A 44 11.33 7.60 -14.49
C PRO A 44 10.38 6.40 -14.63
N ARG A 45 9.51 6.45 -15.65
CA ARG A 45 8.62 5.33 -15.96
C ARG A 45 9.42 4.06 -16.23
N ARG A 46 8.89 2.91 -15.82
CA ARG A 46 9.49 1.56 -15.97
C ARG A 46 10.82 1.33 -15.23
N ILE A 47 11.18 2.17 -14.26
CA ILE A 47 12.36 1.95 -13.40
C ILE A 47 12.15 0.93 -12.27
N GLY A 48 10.93 0.38 -12.17
CA GLY A 48 10.56 -0.66 -11.20
C GLY A 48 9.93 -0.16 -9.89
N LYS A 49 9.27 1.01 -9.87
CA LYS A 49 8.60 1.56 -8.68
C LYS A 49 7.48 0.64 -8.16
N SER A 50 6.53 0.27 -9.02
CA SER A 50 5.46 -0.69 -8.70
C SER A 50 6.01 -2.03 -8.21
N SER A 51 7.08 -2.53 -8.86
CA SER A 51 7.76 -3.76 -8.42
C SER A 51 8.36 -3.63 -7.01
N LEU A 52 8.90 -2.45 -6.67
CA LEU A 52 9.43 -2.15 -5.34
C LEU A 52 8.31 -2.09 -4.30
N LEU A 53 7.18 -1.43 -4.60
CA LEU A 53 6.00 -1.41 -3.73
C LEU A 53 5.49 -2.82 -3.44
N ILE A 54 5.33 -3.66 -4.47
CA ILE A 54 4.95 -5.07 -4.31
C ILE A 54 5.97 -5.85 -3.48
N HIS A 55 7.26 -5.55 -3.64
CA HIS A 55 8.31 -6.21 -2.85
C HIS A 55 8.26 -5.80 -1.37
N LEU A 56 7.93 -4.53 -1.06
CA LEU A 56 7.73 -4.05 0.31
C LEU A 56 6.55 -4.72 1.00
N CYS A 57 5.52 -5.14 0.26
CA CYS A 57 4.39 -5.93 0.78
C CYS A 57 4.76 -7.37 1.17
N ARG A 58 6.01 -7.82 1.09
CA ARG A 58 6.37 -9.19 1.49
C ARG A 58 6.73 -9.26 2.96
N ALA A 59 6.20 -10.25 3.69
CA ALA A 59 6.43 -10.36 5.13
C ALA A 59 7.92 -10.56 5.45
N GLU A 60 8.64 -11.32 4.61
CA GLU A 60 10.07 -11.58 4.80
C GLU A 60 10.90 -10.30 4.71
N VAL A 61 10.50 -9.37 3.84
CA VAL A 61 11.17 -8.07 3.66
C VAL A 61 10.94 -7.18 4.88
N ARG A 62 9.73 -7.22 5.43
CA ARG A 62 9.29 -6.41 6.58
C ARG A 62 9.82 -6.92 7.92
N SER A 63 10.02 -8.24 8.04
CA SER A 63 10.49 -8.92 9.26
C SER A 63 11.78 -8.37 9.87
N ARG A 64 12.64 -7.79 9.03
CA ARG A 64 13.94 -7.23 9.46
C ARG A 64 13.80 -6.01 10.37
N LEU A 65 12.63 -5.37 10.39
CA LEU A 65 12.36 -4.14 11.14
C LEU A 65 11.08 -4.20 11.99
N ASN A 66 10.54 -5.40 12.25
CA ASN A 66 9.28 -5.64 12.98
C ASN A 66 8.07 -4.92 12.35
N LEU A 67 8.01 -4.90 11.01
CA LEU A 67 6.92 -4.28 10.22
C LEU A 67 5.97 -5.31 9.59
N GLU A 68 6.05 -6.56 10.05
CA GLU A 68 5.17 -7.66 9.65
C GLU A 68 3.90 -7.70 10.50
N PRO A 69 2.83 -8.38 10.03
CA PRO A 69 1.66 -8.65 10.84
C PRO A 69 2.01 -9.42 12.13
N PRO A 70 1.34 -9.14 13.27
CA PRO A 70 0.26 -8.16 13.43
C PRO A 70 0.76 -6.75 13.75
N HIS A 71 2.07 -6.48 13.79
CA HIS A 71 2.60 -5.17 14.22
C HIS A 71 2.31 -4.04 13.24
N THR A 72 2.35 -4.33 11.93
CA THR A 72 2.04 -3.35 10.89
C THR A 72 1.28 -3.99 9.74
N LEU A 73 0.17 -3.37 9.35
CA LEU A 73 -0.60 -3.73 8.15
C LEU A 73 -0.07 -2.94 6.96
N PHE A 74 0.08 -3.60 5.82
CA PHE A 74 0.46 -2.96 4.56
C PHE A 74 -0.71 -3.10 3.59
N VAL A 75 -1.22 -1.97 3.13
CA VAL A 75 -2.31 -1.89 2.16
C VAL A 75 -1.75 -1.32 0.87
N LEU A 76 -1.78 -2.09 -0.22
CA LEU A 76 -1.35 -1.62 -1.53
C LEU A 76 -2.59 -1.18 -2.33
N LEU A 77 -2.62 0.08 -2.74
CA LEU A 77 -3.66 0.64 -3.57
C LEU A 77 -3.09 1.00 -4.95
N ASP A 78 -3.72 0.49 -6.00
CA ASP A 78 -3.46 0.91 -7.37
C ASP A 78 -4.31 2.15 -7.69
N CYS A 79 -3.69 3.33 -7.71
CA CYS A 79 -4.40 4.57 -7.97
C CYS A 79 -4.79 4.76 -9.44
N GLN A 80 -4.31 3.91 -10.36
CA GLN A 80 -4.66 4.01 -11.77
C GLN A 80 -6.16 3.78 -12.00
N GLU A 81 -6.77 2.88 -11.23
CA GLU A 81 -8.20 2.58 -11.32
C GLU A 81 -9.08 3.68 -10.72
N LEU A 82 -8.48 4.58 -9.92
CA LEU A 82 -9.18 5.60 -9.13
C LEU A 82 -9.04 7.03 -9.66
N GLY A 83 -8.35 7.22 -10.80
CA GLY A 83 -8.04 8.56 -11.33
C GLY A 83 -9.24 9.41 -11.75
N GLY A 84 -10.44 8.80 -11.87
CA GLY A 84 -11.70 9.51 -12.14
C GLY A 84 -12.83 9.15 -11.17
N SER A 85 -12.51 8.43 -10.09
CA SER A 85 -13.49 7.96 -9.12
C SER A 85 -13.91 9.07 -8.15
N PRO A 86 -15.18 9.12 -7.71
CA PRO A 86 -15.59 9.99 -6.62
C PRO A 86 -14.91 9.59 -5.29
N PRO A 87 -14.87 10.48 -4.29
CA PRO A 87 -14.25 10.22 -2.98
C PRO A 87 -14.72 8.92 -2.32
N GLU A 88 -16.00 8.58 -2.45
CA GLU A 88 -16.62 7.39 -1.86
C GLU A 88 -15.96 6.10 -2.35
N GLU A 89 -15.72 5.98 -3.65
CA GLU A 89 -15.04 4.81 -4.23
C GLU A 89 -13.59 4.69 -3.75
N VAL A 90 -12.90 5.82 -3.51
CA VAL A 90 -11.54 5.79 -2.97
C VAL A 90 -11.54 5.32 -1.51
N TYR A 91 -12.51 5.76 -0.71
CA TYR A 91 -12.67 5.27 0.66
C TYR A 91 -13.04 3.79 0.70
N GLU A 92 -13.90 3.33 -0.20
CA GLU A 92 -14.28 1.93 -0.33
C GLU A 92 -13.08 1.05 -0.71
N ALA A 93 -12.25 1.49 -1.66
CA ALA A 93 -11.04 0.77 -2.05
C ALA A 93 -10.02 0.67 -0.89
N LEU A 94 -9.83 1.76 -0.15
CA LEU A 94 -8.97 1.76 1.05
C LEU A 94 -9.53 0.91 2.17
N LEU A 95 -10.84 0.96 2.41
CA LEU A 95 -11.52 0.16 3.40
C LEU A 95 -11.39 -1.33 3.07
N THR A 96 -11.66 -1.72 1.83
CA THR A 96 -11.53 -3.10 1.36
C THR A 96 -10.11 -3.60 1.56
N GLY A 97 -9.10 -2.87 1.07
CA GLY A 97 -7.70 -3.27 1.23
C GLY A 97 -7.25 -3.33 2.69
N LEU A 98 -7.80 -2.48 3.57
CA LEU A 98 -7.52 -2.54 5.00
C LEU A 98 -8.18 -3.75 5.67
N LEU A 99 -9.42 -4.08 5.29
CA LEU A 99 -10.13 -5.26 5.81
C LEU A 99 -9.43 -6.56 5.40
N ASP A 100 -9.02 -6.68 4.13
CA ASP A 100 -8.23 -7.81 3.65
C ASP A 100 -6.94 -7.96 4.47
N ALA A 101 -6.22 -6.86 4.72
CA ALA A 101 -5.00 -6.88 5.53
C ALA A 101 -5.28 -7.24 7.00
N CYS A 102 -6.43 -6.85 7.56
CA CYS A 102 -6.83 -7.25 8.90
C CYS A 102 -7.16 -8.75 8.97
N GLU A 103 -7.88 -9.28 7.98
CA GLU A 103 -8.21 -10.71 7.88
C GLU A 103 -6.94 -11.56 7.77
N GLU A 104 -6.01 -11.20 6.89
CA GLU A 104 -4.71 -11.88 6.75
C GLU A 104 -3.90 -11.85 8.05
N ALA A 105 -4.00 -10.77 8.82
CA ALA A 105 -3.33 -10.61 10.11
C ALA A 105 -4.07 -11.27 11.28
N GLY A 106 -5.29 -11.77 11.07
CA GLY A 106 -6.14 -12.32 12.12
C GLY A 106 -6.63 -11.28 13.13
N LEU A 107 -6.77 -10.02 12.73
CA LEU A 107 -7.24 -8.93 13.58
C LEU A 107 -8.77 -8.83 13.56
N ASP A 108 -9.38 -8.86 14.75
CA ASP A 108 -10.81 -8.58 14.91
C ASP A 108 -11.02 -7.06 14.94
N VAL A 109 -11.70 -6.53 13.92
CA VAL A 109 -12.04 -5.11 13.78
C VAL A 109 -13.52 -4.81 14.07
N GLY A 110 -14.28 -5.81 14.51
CA GLY A 110 -15.70 -5.69 14.80
C GLY A 110 -16.60 -5.59 13.55
N GLU A 111 -17.81 -5.06 13.72
CA GLU A 111 -18.78 -4.92 12.62
C GLU A 111 -18.33 -3.87 11.60
N VAL A 112 -18.33 -4.29 10.33
CA VAL A 112 -18.04 -3.44 9.18
C VAL A 112 -19.33 -2.78 8.70
N ASP A 113 -19.30 -1.46 8.56
CA ASP A 113 -20.41 -0.69 8.00
C ASP A 113 -20.46 -0.90 6.47
N PRO A 114 -21.61 -1.29 5.87
CA PRO A 114 -21.70 -1.57 4.44
C PRO A 114 -21.51 -0.34 3.55
N ASP A 115 -21.66 0.88 4.08
CA ASP A 115 -21.80 2.09 3.25
C ASP A 115 -20.47 2.68 2.70
N GLY A 116 -19.35 1.92 2.71
CA GLY A 116 -18.11 2.24 1.96
C GLY A 116 -17.49 3.64 2.17
N ASN A 117 -17.91 4.39 3.18
CA ASN A 117 -17.63 5.81 3.30
C ASN A 117 -16.48 6.11 4.29
N TYR A 118 -16.08 7.38 4.38
CA TYR A 118 -15.03 7.81 5.33
C TYR A 118 -15.30 7.39 6.77
N ARG A 119 -16.56 7.37 7.23
CA ARG A 119 -16.89 6.99 8.61
C ARG A 119 -16.65 5.50 8.83
N ALA A 120 -16.95 4.66 7.84
CA ALA A 120 -16.62 3.25 7.87
C ALA A 120 -15.09 3.06 7.96
N LEU A 121 -14.33 3.74 7.10
CA LEU A 121 -12.86 3.73 7.14
C LEU A 121 -12.30 4.20 8.50
N ASP A 122 -12.74 5.37 9.01
CA ASP A 122 -12.30 5.91 10.31
C ASP A 122 -12.57 4.96 11.48
N ARG A 123 -13.70 4.23 11.46
CA ARG A 123 -14.01 3.21 12.48
C ARG A 123 -12.99 2.07 12.46
N ILE A 124 -12.68 1.53 11.29
CA ILE A 124 -11.72 0.43 11.16
C ILE A 124 -10.31 0.90 11.51
N LEU A 125 -9.87 2.08 11.02
CA LEU A 125 -8.59 2.70 11.40
C LEU A 125 -8.45 2.82 12.92
N ARG A 126 -9.50 3.27 13.62
CA ARG A 126 -9.51 3.34 15.08
C ARG A 126 -9.49 1.98 15.75
N ALA A 127 -10.17 0.97 15.21
CA ALA A 127 -10.18 -0.39 15.75
C ALA A 127 -8.78 -1.01 15.68
N VAL A 128 -8.09 -0.87 14.55
CA VAL A 128 -6.70 -1.31 14.36
C VAL A 128 -5.76 -0.55 15.30
N HIS A 129 -5.89 0.78 15.39
CA HIS A 129 -5.07 1.59 16.28
C HIS A 129 -5.22 1.22 17.77
N ARG A 130 -6.43 0.86 18.23
CA ARG A 130 -6.66 0.39 19.62
C ARG A 130 -5.88 -0.89 19.95
N GLN A 131 -5.62 -1.72 18.95
CA GLN A 131 -4.81 -2.92 19.07
C GLN A 131 -3.30 -2.63 19.00
N LYS A 132 -2.91 -1.35 18.93
CA LYS A 132 -1.52 -0.87 18.80
C LYS A 132 -0.84 -1.35 17.52
N VAL A 133 -1.63 -1.57 16.47
CA VAL A 133 -1.15 -1.97 15.15
C VAL A 133 -1.02 -0.72 14.29
N SER A 134 0.12 -0.57 13.61
CA SER A 134 0.33 0.52 12.65
C SER A 134 -0.18 0.14 11.26
N ILE A 135 -0.49 1.15 10.44
CA ILE A 135 -0.97 0.95 9.07
C ILE A 135 -0.05 1.73 8.13
N VAL A 136 0.40 1.06 7.08
CA VAL A 136 1.14 1.66 5.97
C VAL A 136 0.30 1.49 4.72
N VAL A 137 -0.04 2.61 4.08
CA VAL A 137 -0.72 2.61 2.78
C VAL A 137 0.31 2.92 1.70
N LEU A 138 0.46 2.00 0.75
CA LEU A 138 1.29 2.13 -0.43
C LEU A 138 0.40 2.54 -1.61
N LEU A 139 0.61 3.74 -2.14
CA LEU A 139 -0.15 4.29 -3.25
C LEU A 139 0.70 4.18 -4.54
N ASP A 140 0.34 3.28 -5.45
CA ASP A 140 1.00 3.17 -6.75
C ASP A 140 0.34 4.09 -7.78
N GLU A 141 1.11 4.69 -8.69
CA GLU A 141 0.64 5.70 -9.66
C GLU A 141 -0.18 6.84 -9.01
N PHE A 142 0.24 7.30 -7.81
CA PHE A 142 -0.44 8.33 -7.02
C PHE A 142 -0.71 9.62 -7.79
N GLU A 143 0.10 9.96 -8.80
CA GLU A 143 -0.13 11.12 -9.66
C GLU A 143 -1.51 11.11 -10.32
N LEU A 144 -2.08 9.93 -10.58
CA LEU A 144 -3.41 9.78 -11.17
C LEU A 144 -4.51 10.08 -10.16
N LEU A 145 -4.35 9.63 -8.90
CA LEU A 145 -5.26 10.01 -7.82
C LEU A 145 -5.17 11.50 -7.51
N ALA A 146 -3.96 12.05 -7.46
CA ALA A 146 -3.73 13.47 -7.19
C ALA A 146 -4.28 14.39 -8.30
N ALA A 147 -4.37 13.90 -9.54
CA ALA A 147 -4.94 14.62 -10.67
C ALA A 147 -6.46 14.44 -10.81
N ASN A 148 -7.10 13.65 -9.94
CA ASN A 148 -8.53 13.38 -10.01
C ASN A 148 -9.35 14.64 -9.65
N GLU A 149 -10.14 15.13 -10.60
CA GLU A 149 -10.95 16.35 -10.46
C GLU A 149 -12.08 16.22 -9.44
N HIS A 150 -12.50 15.00 -9.10
CA HIS A 150 -13.50 14.74 -8.07
C HIS A 150 -12.93 14.84 -6.65
N LEU A 151 -11.60 14.84 -6.49
CA LEU A 151 -10.93 14.87 -5.20
C LEU A 151 -10.48 16.30 -4.88
N THR A 152 -11.03 16.85 -3.81
CA THR A 152 -10.65 18.18 -3.34
C THR A 152 -9.41 18.11 -2.44
N PRO A 153 -8.67 19.22 -2.22
CA PRO A 153 -7.60 19.25 -1.21
C PRO A 153 -8.05 18.80 0.18
N TYR A 154 -9.34 18.98 0.51
CA TYR A 154 -9.93 18.51 1.76
C TYR A 154 -10.00 16.98 1.87
N PHE A 155 -10.14 16.27 0.74
CA PHE A 155 -10.03 14.80 0.71
C PHE A 155 -8.65 14.36 1.19
N PHE A 156 -7.58 14.90 0.59
CA PHE A 156 -6.21 14.56 0.94
C PHE A 156 -5.80 15.00 2.35
N ALA A 157 -6.41 16.07 2.88
CA ALA A 157 -6.17 16.51 4.25
C ALA A 157 -6.80 15.60 5.32
N ARG A 158 -7.75 14.73 4.93
CA ARG A 158 -8.43 13.77 5.82
C ARG A 158 -7.89 12.36 5.74
N LEU A 159 -7.16 12.07 4.67
CA LEU A 159 -6.47 10.81 4.43
C LEU A 159 -5.29 10.67 5.41
#